data_AF-A0A956DSA1-F1
#
_entry.id   AF-A0A956DSA1-F1
#
_cell.length_a   1.000
_cell.length_b   1.000
_cell.length_c   1.000
_cell.angle_alpha   90.00
_cell.angle_beta   90.00
_cell.angle_gamma   90.00
#
_symmetry.space_group_name_H-M   'P 1'
#
loop_
_entity.id
_entity.type
_entity.pdbx_description
1 polymer ?
#
loop_
_entity_poly.entity_id
_entity_poly.type
_entity_poly.pdbx_seq_one_letter_code
_entity_poly.pdbx_strand_id
1 'polypeptide(L)'
;LDGLGQDRYEPDDAGLEVVAARSGDRIALGDDMLVEIEDVSIVRRAVYGRRIATERPTKRRLNKKEQKQARREETKRRKAEEKTRRKDDKRKAKQAGGGAEPAGKKRKTKKRRQS
;
A
#
# COMPACT_ATOMS: atom_id res chain seq x y z
N LEU A 1 -29.76 1.45 -21.90
CA LEU A 1 -28.62 1.14 -20.99
C LEU A 1 -28.57 -0.37 -20.69
N ASP A 2 -29.24 -1.18 -21.52
CA ASP A 2 -29.69 -2.51 -21.16
C ASP A 2 -28.57 -3.56 -21.25
N GLY A 3 -27.45 -3.21 -21.90
CA GLY A 3 -26.25 -4.03 -21.95
C GLY A 3 -25.34 -3.95 -20.72
N LEU A 4 -25.68 -3.16 -19.69
CA LEU A 4 -24.82 -2.93 -18.51
C LEU A 4 -24.99 -3.95 -17.38
N GLY A 5 -26.03 -4.78 -17.43
CA GLY A 5 -26.33 -5.78 -16.43
C GLY A 5 -27.83 -5.94 -16.20
N GLN A 6 -28.18 -6.68 -15.16
CA GLN A 6 -29.58 -6.95 -14.81
C GLN A 6 -30.27 -5.74 -14.14
N ASP A 7 -29.48 -4.84 -13.56
CA ASP A 7 -29.99 -3.65 -12.87
C ASP A 7 -30.30 -2.51 -13.83
N ARG A 8 -31.24 -1.65 -13.43
CA ARG A 8 -31.50 -0.38 -14.10
C ARG A 8 -30.43 0.63 -13.68
N TYR A 9 -29.69 1.15 -14.66
CA TYR A 9 -28.70 2.20 -14.44
C TYR A 9 -29.30 3.57 -14.74
N GLU A 10 -28.96 4.55 -13.90
CA GLU A 10 -29.31 5.95 -14.08
C GLU A 10 -28.05 6.79 -14.30
N PRO A 11 -28.06 7.75 -15.24
CA PRO A 11 -26.92 8.65 -15.47
C PRO A 11 -26.81 9.71 -14.38
N ASP A 12 -25.56 9.98 -13.96
CA ASP A 12 -25.17 11.14 -13.17
C ASP A 12 -24.26 12.04 -14.01
N ASP A 13 -24.81 13.16 -14.47
CA ASP A 13 -24.12 14.13 -15.32
C ASP A 13 -23.02 14.90 -14.58
N ALA A 14 -23.09 15.01 -13.25
CA ALA A 14 -22.09 15.72 -12.46
C ALA A 14 -20.83 14.86 -12.27
N GLY A 15 -21.01 13.56 -12.07
CA GLY A 15 -19.94 12.58 -11.88
C GLY A 15 -19.38 12.00 -13.17
N LEU A 16 -20.08 12.18 -14.30
CA LEU A 16 -19.84 11.42 -15.55
C LEU A 16 -19.80 9.91 -15.27
N GLU A 17 -20.79 9.45 -14.51
CA GLU A 17 -20.95 8.05 -14.11
C GLU A 17 -22.38 7.57 -14.31
N VAL A 18 -22.56 6.26 -14.35
CA VAL A 18 -23.89 5.63 -14.26
C VAL A 18 -23.97 4.78 -13.00
N VAL A 19 -25.11 4.86 -12.31
CA VAL A 19 -25.33 4.20 -11.01
C VAL A 19 -26.50 3.24 -11.12
N ALA A 20 -26.31 1.99 -10.69
CA ALA A 20 -27.38 1.01 -10.61
C ALA A 20 -28.36 1.36 -9.48
N ALA A 21 -29.65 1.47 -9.80
CA ALA A 21 -30.69 1.91 -8.87
C ALA A 21 -30.88 0.96 -7.67
N ARG A 22 -30.56 -0.33 -7.83
CA ARG A 22 -30.78 -1.36 -6.79
C ARG A 22 -29.48 -1.81 -6.11
N SER A 23 -28.48 -2.24 -6.88
CA SER A 23 -27.21 -2.73 -6.32
C SER A 23 -26.27 -1.62 -5.86
N GLY A 24 -26.44 -0.40 -6.36
CA GLY A 24 -25.50 0.69 -6.14
C GLY A 24 -24.16 0.51 -6.87
N ASP A 25 -24.05 -0.43 -7.81
CA ASP A 25 -22.90 -0.55 -8.71
C ASP A 25 -22.71 0.76 -9.48
N ARG A 26 -21.46 1.17 -9.68
CA ARG A 26 -21.11 2.41 -10.35
C ARG A 26 -20.10 2.16 -11.45
N ILE A 27 -20.36 2.77 -12.60
CA ILE A 27 -19.48 2.73 -13.75
C ILE A 27 -19.15 4.16 -14.11
N ALA A 28 -17.89 4.54 -13.87
CA ALA A 28 -17.40 5.87 -14.20
C ALA A 28 -16.59 5.83 -15.51
N LEU A 29 -16.43 7.00 -16.13
CA LEU A 29 -15.50 7.15 -17.24
C LEU A 29 -14.07 6.80 -16.81
N GLY A 30 -13.39 6.01 -17.65
CA GLY A 30 -12.01 5.57 -17.42
C GLY A 30 -11.90 4.28 -16.62
N ASP A 31 -13.01 3.68 -16.19
CA ASP A 31 -12.95 2.37 -15.55
C ASP A 31 -12.68 1.26 -16.57
N ASP A 32 -11.86 0.28 -16.17
CA ASP A 32 -11.68 -0.96 -16.92
C ASP A 32 -12.99 -1.78 -16.90
N MET A 33 -13.34 -2.35 -18.05
CA MET A 33 -14.55 -3.15 -18.22
C MET A 33 -14.29 -4.34 -19.15
N LEU A 34 -14.81 -5.50 -18.75
CA LEU A 34 -14.89 -6.66 -19.61
C LEU A 34 -16.23 -6.67 -20.34
N VAL A 35 -16.17 -6.79 -21.67
CA VAL A 35 -17.35 -6.80 -22.54
C VAL A 35 -17.30 -8.00 -23.48
N GLU A 36 -18.46 -8.57 -23.74
CA GLU A 36 -18.70 -9.51 -24.83
C GLU A 36 -19.15 -8.73 -26.07
N ILE A 37 -18.56 -9.01 -27.23
CA ILE A 37 -18.97 -8.41 -28.50
C ILE A 37 -20.17 -9.21 -29.02
N GLU A 38 -21.33 -8.55 -29.13
CA GLU A 38 -22.55 -9.19 -29.64
C GLU A 38 -22.68 -9.04 -31.15
N ASP A 39 -22.38 -7.85 -31.69
CA ASP A 39 -22.51 -7.54 -33.11
C ASP A 39 -21.55 -6.43 -33.56
N VAL A 40 -21.20 -6.44 -34.84
CA VAL A 40 -20.36 -5.41 -35.48
C VAL A 40 -21.05 -4.91 -36.74
N SER A 41 -21.52 -3.66 -36.69
CA SER A 41 -22.16 -2.99 -37.83
C SER A 41 -21.17 -2.12 -38.58
N ILE A 42 -20.68 -2.62 -39.72
CA ILE A 42 -19.74 -1.88 -40.59
C ILE A 42 -20.37 -0.60 -41.15
N VAL A 43 -21.66 -0.65 -41.53
CA VAL A 43 -22.38 0.50 -42.09
C VAL A 43 -22.45 1.66 -41.08
N ARG A 44 -22.69 1.35 -39.81
CA ARG A 44 -22.77 2.35 -38.73
C ARG A 44 -21.42 2.67 -38.09
N ARG A 45 -20.36 1.95 -38.48
CA ARG A 45 -19.04 1.97 -37.82
C ARG A 45 -19.19 1.78 -36.30
N ALA A 46 -20.07 0.86 -35.91
CA ALA A 46 -20.48 0.65 -34.53
C ALA A 46 -20.24 -0.80 -34.12
N VAL A 47 -19.75 -0.98 -32.90
CA VAL A 47 -19.62 -2.29 -32.24
C VAL A 47 -20.61 -2.29 -31.08
N TYR A 48 -21.47 -3.29 -31.05
CA TYR A 48 -22.42 -3.52 -29.97
C TYR A 48 -21.87 -4.61 -29.05
N GLY A 49 -21.96 -4.38 -27.75
CA GLY A 49 -21.48 -5.33 -26.77
C GLY A 49 -22.25 -5.26 -25.47
N ARG A 50 -22.14 -6.35 -24.72
CA ARG A 50 -22.74 -6.53 -23.41
C ARG A 50 -21.64 -6.58 -22.36
N ARG A 51 -21.85 -5.90 -21.24
CA ARG A 51 -20.94 -5.97 -20.10
C ARG A 51 -21.03 -7.35 -19.44
N ILE A 52 -19.88 -7.95 -19.18
CA ILE A 52 -19.78 -9.10 -18.29
C ILE A 52 -19.59 -8.55 -16.88
N ALA A 53 -20.55 -8.80 -15.99
CA ALA A 53 -20.46 -8.41 -14.60
C ALA A 53 -19.39 -9.25 -13.89
N THR A 54 -18.15 -8.79 -13.92
CA THR A 54 -17.10 -9.29 -13.04
C THR A 54 -17.29 -8.66 -11.68
N GLU A 55 -17.27 -9.45 -10.60
CA GLU A 55 -17.11 -8.91 -9.25
C GLU A 55 -15.84 -8.06 -9.25
N ARG A 56 -15.98 -6.73 -9.33
CA ARG A 56 -14.83 -5.85 -9.28
C ARG A 56 -14.19 -6.09 -7.92
N PRO A 57 -12.92 -6.54 -7.82
CA PRO A 57 -12.19 -6.27 -6.61
C PRO A 57 -12.22 -4.76 -6.50
N THR A 58 -12.89 -4.26 -5.47
CA THR A 58 -12.97 -2.82 -5.22
C THR A 58 -11.54 -2.35 -4.97
N LYS A 59 -10.81 -2.03 -6.03
CA LYS A 59 -9.70 -1.08 -5.98
C LYS A 59 -10.36 0.27 -5.77
N ARG A 60 -11.05 0.43 -4.63
CA ARG A 60 -11.25 1.72 -4.01
C ARG A 60 -9.88 2.36 -4.10
N ARG A 61 -9.78 3.47 -4.82
CA ARG A 61 -8.65 4.38 -4.67
C ARG A 61 -8.54 4.58 -3.17
N LEU A 62 -7.58 3.91 -2.54
CA LEU A 62 -7.37 3.96 -1.10
C LEU A 62 -7.44 5.44 -0.75
N ASN A 63 -8.34 5.80 0.17
CA ASN A 63 -8.49 7.19 0.53
C ASN A 63 -7.10 7.73 0.85
N LYS A 64 -6.77 8.98 0.48
CA LYS A 64 -5.43 9.56 0.66
C LYS A 64 -4.87 9.34 2.09
N LYS A 65 -5.77 9.19 3.08
CA LYS A 65 -5.48 8.78 4.45
C LYS A 65 -4.98 7.34 4.60
N GLU A 66 -5.59 6.36 3.95
CA GLU A 66 -5.19 4.95 3.96
C GLU A 66 -3.86 4.73 3.25
N GLN A 67 -3.62 5.38 2.10
CA GLN A 67 -2.29 5.37 1.46
C GLN A 67 -1.21 5.96 2.38
N LYS A 68 -1.52 7.05 3.08
CA LYS A 68 -0.61 7.67 4.04
C LYS A 68 -0.35 6.75 5.25
N GLN A 69 -1.36 6.01 5.70
CA GLN A 69 -1.20 5.03 6.78
C GLN A 69 -0.34 3.84 6.35
N ALA A 70 -0.63 3.24 5.19
CA ALA A 70 0.17 2.13 4.63
C ALA A 70 1.64 2.52 4.47
N ARG A 71 1.93 3.70 3.91
CA ARG A 71 3.30 4.21 3.76
C ARG A 71 3.98 4.47 5.11
N ARG A 72 3.23 4.92 6.12
CA ARG A 72 3.75 5.13 7.49
C ARG A 72 4.07 3.80 8.17
N GLU A 73 3.24 2.78 7.99
CA GLU A 73 3.50 1.44 8.52
C GLU A 73 4.70 0.78 7.86
N GLU A 74 4.83 0.88 6.54
CA GLU A 74 5.98 0.37 5.80
C GLU A 74 7.29 1.02 6.31
N THR A 75 7.27 2.34 6.51
CA THR A 75 8.44 3.07 7.04
C THR A 75 8.77 2.66 8.48
N LYS A 76 7.77 2.38 9.31
CA LYS A 76 7.97 1.88 10.69
C LYS A 76 8.59 0.47 10.68
N ARG A 77 8.10 -0.43 9.81
CA ARG A 77 8.64 -1.78 9.66
C ARG A 77 10.11 -1.76 9.24
N ARG A 78 10.47 -0.96 8.23
CA ARG A 78 11.87 -0.79 7.80
C ARG A 78 12.77 -0.27 8.91
N LYS A 79 12.31 0.72 9.70
CA LYS A 79 13.09 1.23 10.85
C LYS A 79 13.24 0.21 11.98
N ALA A 80 12.24 -0.64 12.20
CA ALA A 80 12.31 -1.71 13.18
C ALA A 80 13.33 -2.77 12.76
N GLU A 81 13.30 -3.17 11.48
CA GLU A 81 14.23 -4.13 10.90
C GLU A 81 15.68 -3.60 10.86
N GLU A 82 15.87 -2.31 10.61
CA GLU A 82 17.20 -1.69 10.68
C GLU A 82 17.75 -1.67 12.11
N LYS A 83 16.89 -1.42 13.11
CA LYS A 83 17.30 -1.46 14.52
C LYS A 83 17.67 -2.87 14.99
N THR A 84 16.96 -3.90 14.54
CA THR A 84 17.32 -5.29 14.87
C THR A 84 18.65 -5.66 14.23
N ARG A 85 18.85 -5.36 12.94
CA ARG A 85 20.14 -5.58 12.25
C ARG A 85 21.31 -4.88 12.96
N ARG A 86 21.18 -3.60 13.32
CA ARG A 86 22.21 -2.86 14.07
C ARG A 86 22.50 -3.45 15.45
N LYS A 87 21.48 -4.03 16.12
CA LYS A 87 21.65 -4.70 17.42
C LYS A 87 22.39 -6.02 17.28
N ASP A 88 22.12 -6.76 16.20
CA ASP A 88 22.78 -8.02 15.90
C ASP A 88 24.24 -7.79 15.47
N ASP A 89 24.51 -6.76 14.66
CA ASP A 89 25.89 -6.36 14.33
C ASP A 89 26.69 -5.94 15.57
N LYS A 90 26.08 -5.18 16.50
CA LYS A 90 26.73 -4.80 17.76
C LYS A 90 26.99 -6.00 18.68
N ARG A 91 26.14 -7.03 18.64
CA ARG A 91 26.36 -8.29 19.38
C ARG A 91 27.48 -9.12 18.75
N LYS A 92 27.53 -9.23 17.42
CA LYS A 92 28.63 -9.89 16.71
C LYS A 92 29.97 -9.19 16.92
N ALA A 93 30.01 -7.86 16.90
CA ALA A 93 31.23 -7.10 17.20
C ALA A 93 31.74 -7.31 18.65
N LYS A 94 30.84 -7.51 19.62
CA LYS A 94 31.23 -7.85 21.00
C LYS A 94 31.68 -9.30 21.17
N GLN A 95 31.18 -10.25 20.36
CA GLN A 95 31.64 -11.64 20.37
C GLN A 95 32.95 -11.83 19.60
N ALA A 96 33.18 -11.07 18.53
CA ALA A 96 34.45 -11.07 17.78
C ALA A 96 35.57 -10.26 18.46
N GLY A 97 35.25 -9.40 19.43
CA GLY A 97 36.20 -8.59 20.20
C GLY A 97 36.66 -9.23 21.54
N GLY A 98 36.54 -10.56 21.67
CA GLY A 98 37.10 -11.30 22.80
C GLY A 98 38.62 -11.43 22.70
N GLY A 99 39.34 -10.34 22.98
CA GLY A 99 40.80 -10.36 23.03
C GLY A 99 41.46 -8.98 23.04
N ALA A 100 41.17 -8.14 24.04
CA ALA A 100 42.10 -7.10 24.51
C ALA A 100 41.61 -6.48 25.83
N GLU A 101 42.41 -6.63 26.88
CA GLU A 101 42.23 -5.97 28.18
C GLU A 101 42.13 -4.44 28.06
N PRO A 102 41.32 -3.77 28.89
CA PRO A 102 41.43 -2.33 29.06
C PRO A 102 42.59 -1.99 29.99
N ALA A 103 43.74 -1.67 29.39
CA ALA A 103 44.88 -1.09 30.08
C ALA A 103 44.57 0.32 30.63
N GLY A 104 44.67 0.48 31.95
CA GLY A 104 45.29 1.65 32.59
C GLY A 104 44.45 2.93 32.76
N LYS A 105 43.74 3.05 33.90
CA LYS A 105 43.62 4.34 34.60
C LYS A 105 44.39 4.27 35.92
N LYS A 106 45.57 4.90 35.90
CA LYS A 106 46.52 5.04 37.01
C LYS A 106 45.82 5.56 38.29
N ARG A 107 45.86 4.76 39.35
CA ARG A 107 45.68 5.20 40.75
C ARG A 107 46.89 6.06 41.13
N LYS A 108 46.68 7.33 41.50
CA LYS A 108 47.66 8.11 42.28
C LYS A 108 47.19 8.15 43.73
N THR A 109 47.76 7.29 44.55
CA THR A 109 47.80 7.40 46.01
C THR A 109 49.04 8.23 46.39
N LYS A 110 48.88 9.29 47.19
CA LYS A 110 49.97 9.86 48.00
C LYS A 110 49.47 9.96 49.46
N LYS A 111 50.20 9.32 50.36
CA LYS A 111 49.85 9.03 51.77
C LYS A 111 50.68 9.90 52.73
N ARG A 112 50.00 10.54 53.69
CA ARG A 112 50.38 11.04 55.07
C ARG A 112 51.47 12.13 55.16
N ARG A 113 51.52 13.03 56.17
CA ARG A 113 51.31 12.95 57.65
C ARG A 113 50.71 14.29 58.18
N GLN A 114 49.82 14.33 59.20
CA GLN A 114 50.07 14.67 60.65
C GLN A 114 51.33 15.54 60.89
N SER A 115 51.34 16.62 61.66
CA SER A 115 50.49 17.12 62.76
C SER A 115 50.58 18.65 62.80
#